data_AF-A0A433A0M7-F1
#
_entry.id   AF-A0A433A0M7-F1
#
_cell.length_a   1.000
_cell.length_b   1.000
_cell.length_c   1.000
_cell.angle_alpha   90.00
_cell.angle_beta   90.00
_cell.angle_gamma   90.00
#
_symmetry.space_group_name_H-M   'P 1'
#
loop_
_entity.id
_entity.type
_entity.pdbx_description
1 polymer ?
#
loop_
_entity_poly.entity_id
_entity_poly.type
_entity_poly.pdbx_seq_one_letter_code
_entity_poly.pdbx_strand_id
1 'polypeptide(L)'
;MQIKGNTFIVTGGASGLGEATARELIRQGANVAIFDLNEEKAVSVVKILGPNAFTPGTVDVTSEEIVKSAIAATVARFGKLAGVVNCGGVATAAKTAKPGKSVGTMTLDMFDFTVRVNLIGTYNVSRQIASILVNQEPLNEDGVAS
;
A
#
# COMPACT_ATOMS: atom_id res chain seq x y z
N MET A 1 -5.92 18.33 6.46
CA MET A 1 -4.88 17.53 5.78
C MET A 1 -4.65 18.15 4.41
N GLN A 2 -3.41 18.49 4.05
CA GLN A 2 -3.08 19.00 2.71
C GLN A 2 -2.78 17.82 1.79
N ILE A 3 -3.60 17.63 0.73
CA ILE A 3 -3.49 16.48 -0.19
C ILE A 3 -2.85 16.89 -1.52
N LYS A 4 -3.21 18.06 -2.05
CA LYS A 4 -2.69 18.56 -3.33
C LYS A 4 -1.16 18.71 -3.27
N GLY A 5 -0.48 18.21 -4.30
CA GLY A 5 0.99 18.27 -4.43
C GLY A 5 1.76 17.26 -3.58
N ASN A 6 1.10 16.60 -2.63
CA ASN A 6 1.72 15.66 -1.71
C ASN A 6 1.67 14.21 -2.22
N THR A 7 2.61 13.39 -1.78
CA THR A 7 2.74 12.00 -2.24
C THR A 7 2.25 11.01 -1.18
N PHE A 8 1.38 10.10 -1.58
CA PHE A 8 0.87 9.03 -0.73
C PHE A 8 1.18 7.65 -1.33
N ILE A 9 1.47 6.69 -0.46
CA ILE A 9 1.52 5.27 -0.83
C ILE A 9 0.15 4.65 -0.51
N VAL A 10 -0.38 3.83 -1.41
CA VAL A 10 -1.60 3.05 -1.17
C VAL A 10 -1.27 1.57 -1.38
N THR A 11 -1.30 0.78 -0.31
CA THR A 11 -1.13 -0.68 -0.41
C THR A 11 -2.44 -1.32 -0.87
N GLY A 12 -2.40 -2.41 -1.63
CA GLY A 12 -3.59 -2.98 -2.26
C GLY A 12 -4.27 -2.03 -3.25
N GLY A 13 -3.53 -1.04 -3.76
CA GLY A 13 -4.06 0.06 -4.56
C GLY A 13 -4.52 -0.34 -5.96
N ALA A 14 -4.35 -1.61 -6.36
CA ALA A 14 -4.76 -2.09 -7.68
C ALA A 14 -6.19 -2.64 -7.73
N SER A 15 -6.94 -2.63 -6.60
CA SER A 15 -8.34 -3.08 -6.60
C SER A 15 -9.17 -2.51 -5.43
N GLY A 16 -10.50 -2.68 -5.53
CA GLY A 16 -11.43 -2.45 -4.42
C GLY A 16 -11.32 -1.07 -3.77
N LEU A 17 -11.24 -1.06 -2.44
CA LEU A 17 -11.09 0.18 -1.66
C LEU A 17 -9.74 0.87 -1.87
N GLY A 18 -8.68 0.11 -2.16
CA GLY A 18 -7.36 0.67 -2.44
C GLY A 18 -7.35 1.48 -3.73
N GLU A 19 -7.90 0.92 -4.81
CA GLU A 19 -8.03 1.64 -6.09
C GLU A 19 -8.93 2.87 -5.94
N ALA A 20 -10.07 2.75 -5.24
CA ALA A 20 -10.96 3.87 -4.98
C ALA A 20 -10.26 4.99 -4.20
N THR A 21 -9.42 4.63 -3.22
CA THR A 21 -8.62 5.59 -2.45
C THR A 21 -7.57 6.26 -3.33
N ALA A 22 -6.83 5.49 -4.14
CA ALA A 22 -5.83 6.02 -5.07
C ALA A 22 -6.47 7.03 -6.05
N ARG A 23 -7.64 6.68 -6.61
CA ARG A 23 -8.41 7.55 -7.49
C ARG A 23 -8.82 8.85 -6.82
N GLU A 24 -9.30 8.79 -5.58
CA GLU A 24 -9.74 9.97 -4.84
C GLU A 24 -8.56 10.90 -4.49
N LEU A 25 -7.42 10.34 -4.07
CA LEU A 25 -6.21 11.12 -3.82
C LEU A 25 -5.71 11.82 -5.10
N ILE A 26 -5.67 11.11 -6.23
CA ILE A 26 -5.31 11.69 -7.54
C ILE A 26 -6.29 12.81 -7.91
N ARG A 27 -7.61 12.61 -7.72
CA ARG A 27 -8.64 13.63 -7.98
C ARG A 27 -8.41 14.90 -7.17
N GLN A 28 -7.88 14.77 -5.95
CA GLN A 28 -7.52 15.89 -5.09
C GLN A 28 -6.13 16.49 -5.37
N GLY A 29 -5.43 16.00 -6.40
CA GLY A 29 -4.16 16.54 -6.88
C GLY A 29 -2.93 15.99 -6.17
N ALA A 30 -3.03 14.84 -5.49
CA ALA A 30 -1.87 14.14 -4.94
C ALA A 30 -1.07 13.41 -6.02
N ASN A 31 0.15 13.01 -5.66
CA ASN A 31 0.85 11.90 -6.29
C ASN A 31 0.54 10.61 -5.54
N VAL A 32 0.37 9.50 -6.24
CA VAL A 32 0.05 8.20 -5.61
C VAL A 32 0.97 7.11 -6.13
N ALA A 33 1.65 6.43 -5.21
CA ALA A 33 2.32 5.16 -5.49
C ALA A 33 1.44 3.98 -5.08
N ILE A 34 1.17 3.08 -6.01
CA ILE A 34 0.37 1.87 -5.81
C ILE A 34 1.32 0.73 -5.47
N PHE A 35 1.20 0.22 -4.25
CA PHE A 35 1.91 -0.99 -3.81
C PHE A 35 0.93 -2.15 -3.87
N ASP A 36 1.16 -3.09 -4.78
CA ASP A 36 0.28 -4.24 -4.95
C ASP A 36 1.09 -5.46 -5.36
N LEU A 37 0.64 -6.64 -4.95
CA LEU A 37 1.25 -7.91 -5.34
C LEU A 37 0.93 -8.23 -6.81
N ASN A 38 -0.20 -7.74 -7.34
CA ASN A 38 -0.56 -7.95 -8.74
C ASN A 38 -0.06 -6.79 -9.60
N GLU A 39 1.13 -6.96 -10.18
CA GLU A 39 1.77 -5.95 -11.01
C GLU A 39 0.95 -5.59 -12.26
N GLU A 40 0.36 -6.56 -12.96
CA GLU A 40 -0.43 -6.30 -14.16
C GLU A 40 -1.63 -5.39 -13.87
N LYS A 41 -2.33 -5.64 -12.75
CA LYS A 41 -3.43 -4.78 -12.30
C LYS A 41 -2.92 -3.40 -11.87
N ALA A 42 -1.81 -3.34 -11.13
CA ALA A 42 -1.24 -2.07 -10.69
C ALA A 42 -0.85 -1.20 -11.89
N VAL A 43 -0.19 -1.77 -12.90
CA VAL A 43 0.16 -1.10 -14.16
C VAL A 43 -1.09 -0.60 -14.89
N SER A 44 -2.14 -1.43 -14.93
CA SER A 44 -3.41 -1.06 -15.57
C SER A 44 -4.08 0.13 -14.86
N VAL A 45 -4.11 0.13 -13.52
CA VAL A 45 -4.66 1.23 -12.73
C VAL A 45 -3.83 2.50 -12.90
N VAL A 46 -2.49 2.42 -12.84
CA VAL A 46 -1.60 3.57 -13.06
C VAL A 46 -1.87 4.21 -14.43
N LYS A 47 -2.03 3.41 -15.48
CA LYS A 47 -2.35 3.90 -16.82
C LYS A 47 -3.68 4.66 -16.87
N ILE A 48 -4.68 4.21 -16.11
CA ILE A 48 -6.00 4.85 -16.02
C ILE A 48 -5.92 6.16 -15.21
N LEU A 49 -5.15 6.18 -14.12
CA LEU A 49 -5.04 7.33 -13.21
C LEU A 49 -4.11 8.44 -13.73
N GLY A 50 -3.22 8.12 -14.67
CA GLY A 50 -2.40 9.11 -15.38
C GLY A 50 -1.08 9.44 -14.67
N PRO A 51 -0.45 10.59 -14.98
CA PRO A 51 0.96 10.85 -14.70
C PRO A 51 1.31 10.98 -13.21
N ASN A 52 0.32 11.25 -12.36
CA ASN A 52 0.49 11.36 -10.91
C ASN A 52 0.39 9.99 -10.22
N ALA A 53 0.06 8.92 -10.94
CA ALA A 53 0.09 7.56 -10.43
C ALA A 53 1.39 6.86 -10.84
N PHE A 54 1.90 6.01 -9.96
CA PHE A 54 3.12 5.23 -10.17
C PHE A 54 3.00 3.86 -9.50
N THR A 55 3.66 2.86 -10.04
CA THR A 55 3.87 1.57 -9.38
C THR A 55 5.35 1.16 -9.55
N PRO A 56 6.03 0.69 -8.50
CA PRO A 56 7.40 0.21 -8.59
C PRO A 56 7.50 -1.25 -9.07
N GLY A 57 6.39 -1.87 -9.46
CA GLY A 57 6.30 -3.29 -9.83
C GLY A 57 5.57 -4.11 -8.76
N THR A 58 5.86 -5.41 -8.71
CA THR A 58 5.31 -6.32 -7.70
C THR A 58 5.78 -5.95 -6.28
N VAL A 59 4.85 -5.61 -5.38
CA VAL A 59 5.14 -5.29 -3.98
C VAL A 59 4.41 -6.23 -3.03
N ASP A 60 5.16 -7.15 -2.42
CA ASP A 60 4.70 -7.94 -1.27
C ASP A 60 4.97 -7.15 0.03
N VAL A 61 3.89 -6.71 0.68
CA VAL A 61 3.95 -5.95 1.93
C VAL A 61 4.61 -6.71 3.08
N THR A 62 4.70 -8.04 3.00
CA THR A 62 5.33 -8.89 4.02
C THR A 62 6.85 -8.96 3.89
N SER A 63 7.39 -8.53 2.74
CA SER A 63 8.83 -8.49 2.48
C SER A 63 9.42 -7.14 2.82
N GLU A 64 10.31 -7.09 3.82
CA GLU A 64 10.99 -5.87 4.24
C GLU A 64 11.79 -5.22 3.09
N GLU A 65 12.59 -6.02 2.37
CA GLU A 65 13.47 -5.51 1.32
C GLU A 65 12.71 -5.02 0.09
N ILE A 66 11.60 -5.69 -0.28
CA ILE A 66 10.76 -5.26 -1.39
C ILE A 66 10.08 -3.94 -1.03
N VAL A 67 9.50 -3.83 0.16
CA VAL A 67 8.86 -2.59 0.63
C VAL A 67 9.88 -1.45 0.66
N LYS A 68 11.08 -1.69 1.20
CA LYS A 68 12.16 -0.69 1.24
C LYS A 68 12.54 -0.18 -0.15
N SER A 69 12.69 -1.09 -1.10
CA SER A 69 13.04 -0.78 -2.49
C SER A 69 11.91 -0.02 -3.20
N ALA A 70 10.66 -0.43 -2.98
CA ALA A 70 9.46 0.22 -3.52
C ALA A 70 9.30 1.66 -2.98
N ILE A 71 9.58 1.87 -1.70
CA ILE A 71 9.61 3.20 -1.08
C ILE A 71 10.70 4.07 -1.70
N ALA A 72 11.91 3.54 -1.86
CA ALA A 72 13.02 4.28 -2.49
C ALA A 72 12.68 4.70 -3.93
N ALA A 73 12.06 3.81 -4.71
CA ALA A 73 11.59 4.13 -6.06
C ALA A 73 10.49 5.22 -6.06
N THR A 74 9.59 5.18 -5.08
CA THR A 74 8.55 6.21 -4.91
C THR A 74 9.16 7.57 -4.60
N VAL A 75 10.13 7.62 -3.68
CA VAL A 75 10.85 8.85 -3.32
C VAL A 75 11.65 9.38 -4.51
N ALA A 76 12.30 8.50 -5.29
CA ALA A 76 12.99 8.91 -6.51
C ALA A 76 12.03 9.52 -7.56
N ARG A 77 10.79 9.02 -7.63
CA ARG A 77 9.79 9.47 -8.62
C ARG A 77 9.09 10.77 -8.23
N PHE A 78 8.77 10.96 -6.95
CA PHE A 78 7.91 12.07 -6.49
C PHE A 78 8.52 12.93 -5.38
N GLY A 79 9.72 12.59 -4.90
CA GLY A 79 10.37 13.28 -3.80
C GLY A 79 9.81 12.87 -2.44
N LYS A 80 9.29 13.83 -1.69
CA LYS A 80 8.86 13.63 -0.30
C LYS A 80 7.59 12.79 -0.19
N LEU A 81 7.46 12.06 0.92
CA LEU A 81 6.25 11.34 1.30
C LEU A 81 5.42 12.16 2.29
N ALA A 82 4.10 12.04 2.19
CA ALA A 82 3.15 12.64 3.12
C ALA A 82 2.39 11.58 3.95
N GLY A 83 2.34 10.33 3.49
CA GLY A 83 1.74 9.26 4.27
C GLY A 83 1.48 7.98 3.49
N VAL A 84 0.81 7.05 4.17
CA VAL A 84 0.38 5.77 3.62
C VAL A 84 -1.07 5.47 3.96
N VAL A 85 -1.80 4.88 3.02
CA VAL A 85 -3.09 4.25 3.27
C VAL A 85 -2.91 2.75 3.11
N ASN A 86 -3.03 2.00 4.20
CA ASN A 86 -2.93 0.56 4.19
C ASN A 86 -4.27 -0.06 3.77
N CYS A 87 -4.44 -0.37 2.49
CA CYS A 87 -5.61 -1.06 1.96
C CYS A 87 -5.32 -2.50 1.49
N GLY A 88 -4.05 -2.92 1.52
CA GLY A 88 -3.63 -4.28 1.21
C GLY A 88 -4.08 -5.25 2.29
N GLY A 89 -4.81 -6.28 1.89
CA GLY A 89 -5.27 -7.32 2.79
C GLY A 89 -5.92 -8.49 2.07
N VAL A 90 -5.98 -9.62 2.75
CA VAL A 90 -6.61 -10.86 2.28
C VAL A 90 -7.70 -11.29 3.24
N ALA A 91 -8.77 -11.85 2.68
CA ALA A 91 -9.86 -12.46 3.44
C ALA A 91 -9.88 -13.97 3.20
N THR A 92 -9.24 -14.72 4.09
CA THR A 92 -9.25 -16.18 4.03
C THR A 92 -10.56 -16.72 4.61
N ALA A 93 -11.48 -17.14 3.75
CA ALA A 93 -12.79 -17.62 4.17
C ALA A 93 -12.75 -19.12 4.52
N ALA A 94 -12.86 -19.45 5.80
CA ALA A 94 -13.05 -20.82 6.28
C ALA A 94 -13.76 -20.83 7.65
N LYS A 95 -14.50 -21.91 7.94
CA LYS A 95 -15.13 -22.09 9.26
C LYS A 95 -14.08 -22.50 10.29
N THR A 96 -14.13 -21.97 11.50
CA THR A 96 -13.25 -22.40 12.61
C THR A 96 -13.44 -23.88 12.94
N ALA A 97 -14.69 -24.33 12.94
CA ALA A 97 -15.05 -25.74 13.14
C ALA A 97 -16.32 -26.07 12.37
N LYS A 98 -16.53 -27.35 12.09
CA LYS A 98 -17.80 -27.89 11.59
C LYS A 98 -17.97 -29.36 12.01
N PRO A 99 -19.21 -29.87 12.13
CA PRO A 99 -19.43 -31.30 12.36
C PRO A 99 -18.89 -32.17 11.21
N GLY A 100 -18.32 -33.33 11.53
CA GLY A 100 -17.80 -34.28 10.54
C GLY A 100 -16.38 -33.97 10.06
N LYS A 101 -16.06 -34.26 8.79
CA LYS A 101 -14.69 -34.13 8.25
C LYS A 101 -14.19 -32.68 8.29
N SER A 102 -12.93 -32.49 8.66
CA SER A 102 -12.25 -31.19 8.79
C SER A 102 -11.88 -30.49 7.47
N VAL A 103 -12.10 -31.12 6.31
CA VAL A 103 -11.81 -30.51 4.99
C VAL A 103 -12.59 -29.20 4.84
N GLY A 104 -11.91 -28.06 4.69
CA GLY A 104 -12.53 -26.74 4.58
C GLY A 104 -12.77 -26.01 5.91
N THR A 105 -12.22 -26.50 7.03
CA THR A 105 -12.03 -25.67 8.23
C THR A 105 -10.74 -24.84 8.12
N MET A 106 -10.70 -23.73 8.84
CA MET A 106 -9.51 -22.89 8.94
C MET A 106 -8.33 -23.70 9.49
N THR A 107 -7.25 -23.81 8.73
CA THR A 107 -5.99 -24.36 9.24
C THR A 107 -5.16 -23.25 9.90
N LEU A 108 -4.16 -23.63 10.68
CA LEU A 108 -3.23 -22.65 11.26
C LEU A 108 -2.48 -21.90 10.16
N ASP A 109 -2.05 -22.57 9.09
CA ASP A 109 -1.33 -21.94 7.98
C ASP A 109 -2.17 -20.89 7.24
N MET A 110 -3.47 -21.17 7.06
CA MET A 110 -4.42 -20.21 6.46
C MET A 110 -4.57 -18.96 7.33
N PHE A 111 -4.60 -19.14 8.65
CA PHE A 111 -4.66 -18.04 9.60
C PHE A 111 -3.32 -17.28 9.67
N ASP A 112 -2.18 -17.98 9.72
CA ASP A 112 -0.84 -17.37 9.71
C ASP A 112 -0.65 -16.50 8.47
N PHE A 113 -1.04 -17.00 7.29
CA PHE A 113 -1.01 -16.22 6.06
C PHE A 113 -1.83 -14.91 6.19
N THR A 114 -3.04 -15.00 6.73
CA THR A 114 -3.91 -13.82 6.95
C THR A 114 -3.26 -12.83 7.91
N VAL A 115 -2.69 -13.29 9.02
CA VAL A 115 -1.99 -12.44 10.00
C VAL A 115 -0.74 -11.81 9.37
N ARG A 116 0.03 -12.59 8.61
CA ARG A 116 1.24 -12.13 7.96
C ARG A 116 0.96 -11.00 6.97
N VAL A 117 -0.08 -11.13 6.15
CA VAL A 117 -0.44 -10.07 5.20
C VAL A 117 -1.10 -8.89 5.92
N ASN A 118 -2.18 -9.13 6.69
CA ASN A 118 -3.05 -8.05 7.17
C ASN A 118 -2.46 -7.28 8.37
N LEU A 119 -1.65 -7.95 9.20
CA LEU A 119 -1.08 -7.34 10.41
C LEU A 119 0.41 -7.06 10.22
N ILE A 120 1.21 -8.09 9.96
CA ILE A 120 2.66 -7.93 9.83
C ILE A 120 3.00 -7.07 8.62
N GLY A 121 2.36 -7.29 7.47
CA GLY A 121 2.54 -6.49 6.27
C GLY A 121 2.18 -5.02 6.47
N THR A 122 1.02 -4.75 7.08
CA THR A 122 0.60 -3.39 7.46
C THR A 122 1.62 -2.70 8.35
N TYR A 123 2.11 -3.38 9.38
CA TYR A 123 3.12 -2.82 10.28
C TYR A 123 4.47 -2.62 9.56
N ASN A 124 4.88 -3.56 8.72
CA ASN A 124 6.12 -3.49 7.95
C ASN A 124 6.16 -2.25 7.04
N VAL A 125 5.08 -1.99 6.31
CA VAL A 125 4.97 -0.78 5.48
C VAL A 125 4.95 0.48 6.35
N SER A 126 4.11 0.48 7.39
CA SER A 126 3.91 1.66 8.24
C SER A 126 5.18 2.08 8.97
N ARG A 127 5.95 1.12 9.54
CA ARG A 127 7.18 1.45 10.27
C ARG A 127 8.26 2.05 9.37
N GLN A 128 8.39 1.55 8.14
CA GLN A 128 9.41 2.02 7.21
C GLN A 128 9.08 3.42 6.71
N ILE A 129 7.80 3.68 6.40
CA ILE A 129 7.34 5.01 6.01
C ILE A 129 7.44 5.98 7.19
N ALA A 130 7.03 5.57 8.40
CA ALA A 130 7.17 6.40 9.60
C ALA A 130 8.63 6.80 9.85
N SER A 131 9.58 5.86 9.69
CA SER A 131 11.02 6.14 9.80
C SER A 131 11.48 7.22 8.81
N ILE A 132 10.92 7.27 7.61
CA ILE A 132 11.21 8.35 6.65
C ILE A 132 10.56 9.66 7.09
N LEU A 133 9.27 9.63 7.44
CA LEU A 133 8.50 10.82 7.77
C LEU A 133 9.09 11.58 8.97
N VAL A 134 9.58 10.88 10.00
CA VAL A 134 10.19 11.53 11.18
C VAL A 134 11.57 12.13 10.92
N ASN A 135 12.26 11.71 9.85
CA ASN A 135 13.57 12.22 9.45
C ASN A 135 13.52 13.16 8.24
N GLN A 136 12.33 13.34 7.65
CA GLN A 136 12.11 14.24 6.53
C GLN A 136 11.88 15.66 7.04
N GLU A 137 12.47 16.65 6.39
CA GLU A 137 12.14 18.06 6.64
C GLU A 137 10.62 18.27 6.51
N PRO A 138 9.95 18.93 7.48
CA PRO A 138 8.52 19.16 7.45
C PRO A 138 8.05 19.70 6.10
N LEU A 139 6.85 19.27 5.68
CA LEU A 139 6.19 19.89 4.54
C LEU A 139 5.79 21.31 4.94
N ASN A 140 6.15 22.31 4.14
CA ASN A 140 5.68 23.69 4.38
C ASN A 140 4.16 23.81 4.08
N GLU A 141 3.56 24.97 4.34
CA GLU A 141 2.12 25.20 4.11
C GLU A 141 1.69 24.93 2.66
N ASP A 142 2.64 25.00 1.72
CA ASP A 142 2.45 24.81 0.28
C ASP A 142 2.82 23.39 -0.22
N GLY A 143 3.23 22.47 0.65
CA GLY A 143 3.58 21.09 0.29
C GLY A 143 4.91 20.92 -0.46
N VAL A 144 5.80 21.91 -0.42
CA VAL A 144 7.15 21.87 -1.02
C VAL A 144 8.24 21.89 0.06
N ALA A 145 9.45 21.45 -0.30
CA ALA A 145 10.60 21.61 0.58
C ALA A 145 10.97 23.10 0.67
N SER A 146 11.24 23.58 1.89
CA SER A 146 11.88 24.87 2.15
C SER A 146 13.27 24.96 1.52
#